data_AF-X0AI22-F1
#
_entry.id   AF-X0AI22-F1
#
_cell.length_a   1.000
_cell.length_b   1.000
_cell.length_c   1.000
_cell.angle_alpha   90.00
_cell.angle_beta   90.00
_cell.angle_gamma   90.00
#
_symmetry.space_group_name_H-M   'P 1'
#
loop_
_entity.id
_entity.type
_entity.pdbx_description
1 polymer ?
#
loop_
_entity_poly.entity_id
_entity_poly.type
_entity_poly.pdbx_seq_one_letter_code
_entity_poly.pdbx_strand_id
1 'polypeptide(L)'
;MRVLTFALALFAADMVVEAGVCKPALTTTAASSIVESSTATASATSETSFTESLTSATETLSTDSSEILTASTTEAETTSTEAVPTTTTEAVSTTTEEASTTTTAGPSYTPGSLVGTGPIADLTLHGTDSRFIPLSFTPSDSTQTLIFTLAANGQLATGNNNNYLCLNYKPSGVLGPLVLCPFDNFINAPLKCTRAASGTLSCTAPNGSCEASGTCGRPNNAAAFSQFYVDGSQNGYFGPSDGNFGTDYTAIDVILAE
;
A
#
# COMPACT_ATOMS: atom_id res chain seq x y z
N MET A 1 70.07 -3.30 -12.82
CA MET A 1 68.93 -2.93 -11.93
C MET A 1 69.00 -1.44 -11.69
N ARG A 2 68.06 -0.66 -12.23
CA ARG A 2 67.88 0.77 -11.92
C ARG A 2 66.43 0.93 -11.46
N VAL A 3 66.27 1.30 -10.19
CA VAL A 3 64.98 1.60 -9.56
C VAL A 3 64.71 3.08 -9.81
N LEU A 4 63.65 3.40 -10.55
CA LEU A 4 63.17 4.78 -10.70
C LEU A 4 61.97 4.98 -9.78
N THR A 5 62.18 5.81 -8.77
CA THR A 5 61.16 6.32 -7.85
C THR A 5 60.44 7.50 -8.51
N PHE A 6 59.11 7.42 -8.65
CA PHE A 6 58.28 8.58 -8.99
C PHE A 6 57.45 8.97 -7.77
N ALA A 7 57.68 10.18 -7.28
CA ALA A 7 56.85 10.85 -6.28
C ALA A 7 55.76 11.65 -7.00
N LEU A 8 54.49 11.40 -6.65
CA LEU A 8 53.34 12.18 -7.10
C LEU A 8 52.99 13.21 -6.02
N ALA A 9 53.09 14.49 -6.37
CA ALA A 9 52.60 15.60 -5.56
C ALA A 9 51.15 15.92 -5.98
N LEU A 10 50.22 15.88 -5.01
CA LEU A 10 48.83 16.34 -5.19
C LEU A 10 48.77 17.86 -4.99
N PHE A 11 48.23 18.58 -5.97
CA PHE A 11 47.79 19.96 -5.81
C PHE A 11 46.31 19.97 -5.42
N ALA A 12 46.01 20.56 -4.26
CA ALA A 12 44.66 20.92 -3.85
C ALA A 12 44.27 22.22 -4.56
N ALA A 13 43.14 22.22 -5.28
CA ALA A 13 42.49 23.42 -5.78
C ALA A 13 41.25 23.70 -4.90
N ASP A 14 41.35 24.77 -4.13
CA ASP A 14 40.26 25.37 -3.37
C ASP A 14 39.42 26.20 -4.36
N MET A 15 38.13 25.89 -4.50
CA MET A 15 37.21 26.68 -5.32
C MET A 15 36.05 27.14 -4.45
N VAL A 16 36.14 28.41 -4.05
CA VAL A 16 35.07 29.22 -3.49
C VAL A 16 34.05 29.50 -4.60
N VAL A 17 32.80 29.08 -4.40
CA VAL A 17 31.67 29.53 -5.25
C VAL A 17 30.79 30.46 -4.42
N GLU A 18 30.83 31.72 -4.82
CA GLU A 18 30.08 32.86 -4.33
C GLU A 18 28.59 32.73 -4.72
N ALA A 19 27.70 33.00 -3.77
CA ALA A 19 26.26 32.97 -3.97
C ALA A 19 25.78 34.21 -4.77
N GLY A 20 25.31 34.00 -6.00
CA GLY A 20 24.67 35.02 -6.82
C GLY A 20 23.17 34.79 -6.95
N VAL A 21 22.37 35.60 -6.26
CA VAL A 21 20.92 35.74 -6.48
C VAL A 21 20.72 36.55 -7.77
N CYS A 22 20.07 35.99 -8.78
CA CYS A 22 19.66 36.75 -9.97
C CYS A 22 18.19 36.53 -10.33
N LYS A 23 17.51 37.67 -10.44
CA LYS A 23 16.09 37.91 -10.74
C LYS A 23 15.85 37.82 -12.26
N PRO A 24 14.66 37.41 -12.75
CA PRO A 24 14.44 37.22 -14.17
C PRO A 24 14.24 38.56 -14.90
N ALA A 25 14.91 38.73 -16.04
CA ALA A 25 14.67 39.81 -16.99
C ALA A 25 14.16 39.21 -18.31
N LEU A 26 12.98 39.67 -18.71
CA LEU A 26 12.33 39.42 -19.98
C LEU A 26 13.03 40.16 -21.15
N THR A 27 12.73 39.67 -22.35
CA THR A 27 12.65 40.34 -23.67
C THR A 27 13.87 40.43 -24.62
N THR A 28 13.65 39.79 -25.78
CA THR A 28 13.83 40.26 -27.18
C THR A 28 15.18 40.14 -27.89
N THR A 29 15.21 39.15 -28.79
CA THR A 29 15.69 39.14 -30.20
C THR A 29 16.54 40.30 -30.72
N ALA A 30 17.75 40.00 -31.21
CA ALA A 30 18.23 40.38 -32.55
C ALA A 30 19.48 39.59 -32.94
N ALA A 31 19.51 39.20 -34.22
CA ALA A 31 20.49 38.32 -34.85
C ALA A 31 21.80 39.05 -35.23
N SER A 32 22.90 38.28 -35.31
CA SER A 32 23.86 38.43 -36.42
C SER A 32 24.70 37.17 -36.61
N SER A 33 24.86 36.85 -37.88
CA SER A 33 25.30 35.62 -38.53
C SER A 33 26.77 35.69 -38.96
N ILE A 34 27.49 34.57 -38.88
CA ILE A 34 28.66 34.18 -39.70
C ILE A 34 28.60 32.62 -39.74
N VAL A 35 27.99 31.94 -40.75
CA VAL A 35 28.51 31.50 -42.07
C VAL A 35 29.92 30.88 -41.95
N GLU A 36 30.14 29.57 -42.11
CA GLU A 36 30.22 28.93 -43.44
C GLU A 36 30.30 27.38 -43.33
N SER A 37 29.52 26.72 -44.21
CA SER A 37 29.71 25.45 -44.96
C SER A 37 30.30 24.18 -44.34
N SER A 38 29.97 22.96 -44.76
CA SER A 38 28.94 22.31 -45.60
C SER A 38 29.27 20.80 -45.48
N THR A 39 28.31 19.89 -45.37
CA THR A 39 28.01 18.93 -46.45
C THR A 39 26.72 18.18 -46.12
N ALA A 40 25.90 18.02 -47.16
CA ALA A 40 24.59 17.44 -47.15
C ALA A 40 24.62 15.92 -47.35
N THR A 41 23.67 15.22 -46.73
CA THR A 41 22.95 14.12 -47.39
C THR A 41 21.50 14.12 -46.92
N ALA A 42 20.59 14.29 -47.86
CA ALA A 42 19.13 14.19 -47.68
C ALA A 42 18.65 12.80 -48.12
N SER A 43 17.60 12.30 -47.48
CA SER A 43 16.52 11.44 -48.03
C SER A 43 15.61 11.03 -46.86
N ALA A 44 14.31 10.84 -46.95
CA ALA A 44 13.21 11.45 -47.70
C ALA A 44 11.95 11.00 -46.95
N THR A 45 10.96 11.88 -46.87
CA THR A 45 9.64 11.72 -46.26
C THR A 45 8.77 10.70 -47.01
N SER A 46 7.91 9.96 -46.30
CA SER A 46 6.60 9.46 -46.78
C SER A 46 5.78 9.10 -45.53
N GLU A 47 4.81 9.94 -45.15
CA GLU A 47 3.39 9.92 -45.55
C GLU A 47 2.52 8.92 -44.75
N THR A 48 1.61 9.53 -44.01
CA THR A 48 0.46 8.99 -43.29
C THR A 48 -0.59 8.40 -44.25
N SER A 49 -1.23 7.31 -43.84
CA SER A 49 -2.62 7.03 -44.24
C SER A 49 -3.37 6.32 -43.11
N PHE A 50 -4.60 6.80 -42.89
CA PHE A 50 -5.63 6.33 -41.97
C PHE A 50 -6.56 5.32 -42.68
N THR A 51 -7.53 4.79 -41.92
CA THR A 51 -8.66 3.89 -42.25
C THR A 51 -8.36 2.41 -41.97
N GLU A 52 -9.23 1.58 -41.39
CA GLU A 52 -10.55 1.69 -40.75
C GLU A 52 -10.75 0.34 -40.02
N SER A 53 -11.65 0.30 -39.03
CA SER A 53 -12.73 -0.70 -38.94
C SER A 53 -13.08 -1.04 -37.49
N LEU A 54 -14.34 -0.76 -37.18
CA LEU A 54 -15.04 -1.18 -35.97
C LEU A 54 -15.18 -2.69 -35.92
N THR A 55 -15.15 -3.27 -34.72
CA THR A 55 -16.13 -4.31 -34.37
C THR A 55 -16.45 -4.23 -32.88
N SER A 56 -17.66 -3.78 -32.60
CA SER A 56 -18.35 -3.91 -31.32
C SER A 56 -18.92 -5.32 -31.25
N ALA A 57 -18.69 -6.02 -30.14
CA ALA A 57 -19.51 -7.16 -29.74
C ALA A 57 -19.83 -6.98 -28.25
N THR A 58 -21.05 -6.51 -28.03
CA THR A 58 -21.82 -6.63 -26.80
C THR A 58 -22.10 -8.09 -26.53
N GLU A 59 -21.77 -8.60 -25.34
CA GLU A 59 -22.56 -9.65 -24.71
C GLU A 59 -22.82 -9.28 -23.26
N THR A 60 -24.09 -8.96 -23.03
CA THR A 60 -24.77 -8.84 -21.76
C THR A 60 -25.13 -10.25 -21.31
N LEU A 61 -24.73 -10.67 -20.10
CA LEU A 61 -25.47 -11.74 -19.42
C LEU A 61 -25.84 -11.28 -18.02
N SER A 62 -27.15 -11.23 -17.83
CA SER A 62 -27.85 -10.77 -16.65
C SER A 62 -27.66 -11.70 -15.45
N THR A 63 -27.56 -11.05 -14.31
CA THR A 63 -27.96 -11.48 -12.96
C THR A 63 -29.13 -12.46 -12.93
N ASP A 64 -28.93 -13.57 -12.23
CA ASP A 64 -30.00 -14.32 -11.58
C ASP A 64 -29.95 -14.01 -10.07
N SER A 65 -31.11 -13.71 -9.49
CA SER A 65 -31.27 -13.36 -8.07
C SER A 65 -32.57 -13.95 -7.55
N SER A 66 -32.50 -14.30 -6.26
CA SER A 66 -33.58 -14.79 -5.38
C SER A 66 -33.77 -16.30 -5.48
N GLU A 67 -33.90 -17.08 -4.41
CA GLU A 67 -34.68 -16.84 -3.19
C GLU A 67 -34.08 -17.67 -2.04
N ILE A 68 -34.01 -17.13 -0.81
CA ILE A 68 -34.14 -17.96 0.40
C ILE A 68 -35.06 -17.25 1.39
N LEU A 69 -36.07 -18.03 1.78
CA LEU A 69 -37.23 -17.74 2.59
C LEU A 69 -36.91 -17.26 4.00
N THR A 70 -37.60 -16.19 4.41
CA THR A 70 -38.01 -15.94 5.79
C THR A 70 -39.09 -16.94 6.21
N ALA A 71 -38.90 -17.61 7.36
CA ALA A 71 -39.86 -17.73 8.46
C ALA A 71 -39.46 -18.88 9.41
N SER A 72 -39.31 -18.58 10.69
CA SER A 72 -40.05 -19.26 11.77
C SER A 72 -39.69 -18.66 13.11
N THR A 73 -40.57 -17.80 13.59
CA THR A 73 -40.80 -17.51 15.00
C THR A 73 -41.59 -18.67 15.59
N THR A 74 -41.20 -19.16 16.76
CA THR A 74 -42.08 -19.98 17.61
C THR A 74 -41.79 -19.63 19.06
N GLU A 75 -42.74 -18.90 19.65
CA GLU A 75 -42.93 -18.74 21.08
C GLU A 75 -43.53 -20.02 21.70
N ALA A 76 -43.63 -19.99 23.04
CA ALA A 76 -44.42 -20.86 23.91
C ALA A 76 -43.70 -22.17 24.33
N GLU A 77 -43.76 -22.64 25.57
CA GLU A 77 -44.73 -22.39 26.64
C GLU A 77 -44.22 -23.00 27.96
N THR A 78 -44.40 -22.25 29.06
CA THR A 78 -44.96 -22.64 30.37
C THR A 78 -44.51 -23.84 31.22
N THR A 79 -44.72 -23.62 32.54
CA THR A 79 -45.07 -24.58 33.62
C THR A 79 -43.93 -24.72 34.64
N SER A 80 -44.08 -24.50 35.95
CA SER A 80 -45.20 -24.86 36.83
C SER A 80 -45.31 -23.98 38.08
N THR A 81 -46.56 -23.79 38.50
CA THR A 81 -47.09 -23.42 39.81
C THR A 81 -46.68 -24.44 40.91
N GLU A 82 -46.47 -24.01 42.16
CA GLU A 82 -47.27 -24.41 43.34
C GLU A 82 -46.86 -23.64 44.63
N ALA A 83 -47.85 -23.35 45.48
CA ALA A 83 -47.80 -22.62 46.75
C ALA A 83 -47.21 -23.47 47.91
N VAL A 84 -46.70 -22.90 49.02
CA VAL A 84 -47.41 -22.54 50.27
C VAL A 84 -46.33 -21.99 51.27
N PRO A 85 -46.65 -21.10 52.23
CA PRO A 85 -45.71 -20.18 52.83
C PRO A 85 -45.08 -20.70 54.12
N THR A 86 -43.84 -20.29 54.41
CA THR A 86 -43.27 -20.37 55.77
C THR A 86 -42.51 -19.09 56.05
N THR A 87 -43.00 -18.35 57.04
CA THR A 87 -42.44 -17.11 57.56
C THR A 87 -41.19 -17.39 58.38
N THR A 88 -40.03 -16.90 57.93
CA THR A 88 -38.88 -16.63 58.80
C THR A 88 -38.18 -15.37 58.30
N THR A 89 -38.15 -14.38 59.18
CA THR A 89 -37.51 -13.08 59.04
C THR A 89 -36.00 -13.22 59.05
N GLU A 90 -35.31 -13.02 57.92
CA GLU A 90 -33.88 -12.69 57.91
C GLU A 90 -33.53 -11.69 56.80
N ALA A 91 -32.87 -10.61 57.22
CA ALA A 91 -32.11 -9.60 56.50
C ALA A 91 -32.41 -9.37 55.00
N VAL A 92 -33.11 -8.27 54.71
CA VAL A 92 -33.16 -7.65 53.39
C VAL A 92 -31.78 -7.07 53.06
N SER A 93 -30.96 -7.85 52.35
CA SER A 93 -29.84 -7.33 51.57
C SER A 93 -30.36 -6.98 50.19
N THR A 94 -30.49 -5.68 49.90
CA THR A 94 -30.77 -5.16 48.56
C THR A 94 -29.55 -5.40 47.66
N THR A 95 -29.53 -6.49 46.93
CA THR A 95 -28.65 -6.64 45.75
C THR A 95 -29.36 -6.04 44.55
N THR A 96 -28.92 -4.84 44.17
CA THR A 96 -29.22 -4.26 42.86
C THR A 96 -28.60 -5.16 41.79
N GLU A 97 -29.43 -5.85 41.03
CA GLU A 97 -29.02 -6.58 39.85
C GLU A 97 -28.64 -5.54 38.79
N GLU A 98 -27.35 -5.32 38.58
CA GLU A 98 -26.89 -4.56 37.42
C GLU A 98 -27.26 -5.34 36.17
N ALA A 99 -28.10 -4.73 35.33
CA ALA A 99 -28.41 -5.23 34.01
C ALA A 99 -27.09 -5.37 33.23
N SER A 100 -26.65 -6.61 33.03
CA SER A 100 -25.50 -6.95 32.21
C SER A 100 -25.80 -6.53 30.77
N THR A 101 -25.28 -5.38 30.37
CA THR A 101 -25.26 -4.96 28.97
C THR A 101 -24.36 -5.94 28.23
N THR A 102 -24.96 -6.88 27.51
CA THR A 102 -24.26 -7.70 26.52
C THR A 102 -23.91 -6.79 25.36
N THR A 103 -22.78 -6.10 25.45
CA THR A 103 -22.18 -5.43 24.30
C THR A 103 -21.81 -6.54 23.33
N THR A 104 -22.53 -6.63 22.20
CA THR A 104 -22.13 -7.50 21.09
C THR A 104 -20.69 -7.12 20.75
N ALA A 105 -19.74 -8.00 21.09
CA ALA A 105 -18.36 -7.84 20.64
C ALA A 105 -18.43 -7.83 19.12
N GLY A 106 -18.07 -6.69 18.51
CA GLY A 106 -17.79 -6.64 17.08
C GLY A 106 -16.73 -7.70 16.73
N PRO A 107 -16.56 -8.04 15.45
CA PRO A 107 -15.62 -9.08 15.02
C PRO A 107 -14.26 -8.85 15.70
N SER A 108 -13.87 -9.79 16.56
CA SER A 108 -12.56 -9.80 17.20
C SER A 108 -11.56 -10.18 16.12
N TYR A 109 -10.82 -9.19 15.61
CA TYR A 109 -9.77 -9.44 14.64
C TYR A 109 -8.53 -9.95 15.39
N THR A 110 -8.16 -11.20 15.16
CA THR A 110 -6.96 -11.80 15.77
C THR A 110 -5.71 -11.11 15.21
N PRO A 111 -4.80 -10.62 16.06
CA PRO A 111 -3.50 -10.12 15.63
C PRO A 111 -2.66 -11.25 15.02
N GLY A 112 -1.86 -10.93 13.99
CA GLY A 112 -0.99 -11.88 13.32
C GLY A 112 0.13 -11.22 12.53
N SER A 113 1.12 -11.99 12.10
CA SER A 113 2.19 -11.51 11.21
C SER A 113 1.78 -11.65 9.74
N LEU A 114 2.37 -10.82 8.87
CA LEU A 114 2.16 -10.94 7.43
C LEU A 114 3.22 -11.89 6.85
N VAL A 115 2.78 -13.01 6.30
CA VAL A 115 3.64 -14.04 5.70
C VAL A 115 3.46 -14.02 4.19
N GLY A 116 4.56 -14.01 3.45
CA GLY A 116 4.52 -14.03 1.99
C GLY A 116 4.37 -15.41 1.38
N THR A 117 4.09 -15.44 0.08
CA THR A 117 4.12 -16.65 -0.75
C THR A 117 5.26 -16.63 -1.76
N GLY A 118 5.49 -17.74 -2.46
CA GLY A 118 6.47 -17.83 -3.53
C GLY A 118 7.91 -17.63 -3.05
N PRO A 119 8.68 -16.65 -3.58
CA PRO A 119 10.10 -16.48 -3.26
C PRO A 119 10.37 -16.09 -1.80
N ILE A 120 9.35 -15.65 -1.07
CA ILE A 120 9.41 -15.28 0.35
C ILE A 120 8.48 -16.15 1.20
N ALA A 121 8.22 -17.39 0.75
CA ALA A 121 7.42 -18.34 1.52
C ALA A 121 7.99 -18.50 2.94
N ASP A 122 7.10 -18.54 3.92
CA ASP A 122 7.40 -18.68 5.36
C ASP A 122 8.19 -17.52 5.99
N LEU A 123 8.41 -16.42 5.25
CA LEU A 123 9.03 -15.22 5.80
C LEU A 123 7.97 -14.20 6.22
N THR A 124 8.20 -13.58 7.37
CA THR A 124 7.31 -12.56 7.92
C THR A 124 7.74 -11.16 7.52
N LEU A 125 6.81 -10.21 7.42
CA LEU A 125 7.14 -8.81 7.19
C LEU A 125 7.82 -8.20 8.42
N HIS A 126 9.01 -7.67 8.22
CA HIS A 126 9.84 -6.99 9.21
C HIS A 126 9.85 -5.47 9.00
N GLY A 127 10.05 -4.75 10.10
CA GLY A 127 10.24 -3.33 10.11
C GLY A 127 10.67 -2.81 11.46
N THR A 128 10.60 -1.50 11.61
CA THR A 128 10.72 -0.84 12.92
C THR A 128 9.38 -0.21 13.27
N ASP A 129 9.20 0.22 14.52
CA ASP A 129 8.01 1.00 14.91
C ASP A 129 8.00 2.44 14.33
N SER A 130 9.02 2.79 13.53
CA SER A 130 9.12 4.08 12.86
C SER A 130 8.33 4.10 11.54
N ARG A 131 7.71 5.25 11.26
CA ARG A 131 6.89 5.48 10.07
C ARG A 131 7.75 5.80 8.85
N PHE A 132 7.21 5.53 7.67
CA PHE A 132 7.77 5.87 6.37
C PHE A 132 9.12 5.23 6.03
N ILE A 133 9.52 4.21 6.81
CA ILE A 133 10.68 3.38 6.51
C ILE A 133 10.20 2.17 5.69
N PRO A 134 10.85 1.85 4.55
CA PRO A 134 10.54 0.66 3.77
C PRO A 134 10.60 -0.62 4.60
N LEU A 135 9.63 -1.50 4.39
CA LEU A 135 9.51 -2.79 5.05
C LEU A 135 10.12 -3.89 4.18
N SER A 136 10.58 -4.96 4.82
CA SER A 136 11.24 -6.08 4.14
C SER A 136 10.85 -7.41 4.77
N PHE A 137 10.83 -8.48 4.00
CA PHE A 137 10.66 -9.84 4.51
C PHE A 137 11.99 -10.46 4.98
N THR A 138 13.11 -9.79 4.71
CA THR A 138 14.42 -10.18 5.24
C THR A 138 14.62 -9.54 6.62
N PRO A 139 14.87 -10.33 7.69
CA PRO A 139 15.18 -9.79 9.00
C PRO A 139 16.54 -9.07 9.02
N SER A 140 16.67 -8.07 9.88
CA SER A 140 17.93 -7.38 10.17
C SER A 140 18.10 -7.12 11.66
N ASP A 141 19.32 -6.84 12.12
CA ASP A 141 19.62 -6.59 13.54
C ASP A 141 18.84 -5.42 14.16
N SER A 142 18.27 -4.54 13.33
CA SER A 142 17.52 -3.36 13.75
C SER A 142 16.01 -3.45 13.48
N THR A 143 15.51 -4.58 12.96
CA THR A 143 14.09 -4.77 12.64
C THR A 143 13.47 -5.92 13.44
N GLN A 144 12.16 -5.85 13.61
CA GLN A 144 11.34 -6.85 14.30
C GLN A 144 10.23 -7.34 13.38
N THR A 145 9.73 -8.54 13.63
CA THR A 145 8.50 -9.02 12.97
C THR A 145 7.35 -8.10 13.37
N LEU A 146 6.63 -7.58 12.37
CA LEU A 146 5.49 -6.72 12.61
C LEU A 146 4.23 -7.56 12.80
N ILE A 147 3.50 -7.26 13.87
CA ILE A 147 2.20 -7.87 14.19
C ILE A 147 1.10 -6.90 13.82
N PHE A 148 0.21 -7.34 12.94
CA PHE A 148 -0.91 -6.57 12.42
C PHE A 148 -2.23 -7.10 12.93
N THR A 149 -3.17 -6.19 13.15
CA THR A 149 -4.59 -6.48 13.36
C THR A 149 -5.36 -5.86 12.20
N LEU A 150 -6.23 -6.63 11.55
CA LEU A 150 -7.11 -6.09 10.52
C LEU A 150 -8.22 -5.28 11.21
N ALA A 151 -8.21 -3.97 11.11
CA ALA A 151 -9.23 -3.12 11.71
C ALA A 151 -10.58 -3.25 10.98
N ALA A 152 -11.68 -2.88 11.66
CA ALA A 152 -13.04 -2.91 11.09
C ALA A 152 -13.21 -2.09 9.81
N ASN A 153 -12.35 -1.08 9.60
CA ASN A 153 -12.33 -0.25 8.39
C ASN A 153 -11.48 -0.87 7.25
N GLY A 154 -11.01 -2.11 7.40
CA GLY A 154 -10.18 -2.84 6.46
C GLY A 154 -8.68 -2.50 6.52
N GLN A 155 -8.21 -1.63 7.41
CA GLN A 155 -6.78 -1.29 7.46
C GLN A 155 -6.01 -2.27 8.35
N LEU A 156 -4.79 -2.64 7.94
CA LEU A 156 -3.89 -3.43 8.78
C LEU A 156 -3.15 -2.51 9.74
N ALA A 157 -3.52 -2.52 11.01
CA ALA A 157 -2.92 -1.70 12.06
C ALA A 157 -1.85 -2.49 12.84
N THR A 158 -0.75 -1.85 13.23
CA THR A 158 0.31 -2.45 14.05
C THR A 158 0.70 -1.51 15.20
N GLY A 159 1.07 -2.10 16.34
CA GLY A 159 1.46 -1.37 17.55
C GLY A 159 0.36 -0.41 18.07
N ASN A 160 0.78 0.58 18.86
CA ASN A 160 -0.14 1.43 19.65
C ASN A 160 -0.26 2.89 19.13
N ASN A 161 0.19 3.18 17.90
CA ASN A 161 0.36 4.55 17.39
C ASN A 161 -0.38 4.83 16.08
N ASN A 162 -1.51 4.16 15.83
CA ASN A 162 -2.24 4.25 14.55
C ASN A 162 -1.31 3.98 13.35
N ASN A 163 -0.32 3.10 13.48
CA ASN A 163 0.55 2.74 12.37
C ASN A 163 -0.21 1.73 11.51
N TYR A 164 -0.49 2.10 10.26
CA TYR A 164 -1.11 1.21 9.29
C TYR A 164 -0.09 0.76 8.25
N LEU A 165 -0.27 -0.43 7.69
CA LEU A 165 0.45 -0.82 6.48
C LEU A 165 0.01 0.07 5.32
N CYS A 166 0.97 0.74 4.69
CA CYS A 166 0.72 1.72 3.66
C CYS A 166 1.60 1.52 2.44
N LEU A 167 1.09 1.94 1.29
CA LEU A 167 1.85 2.22 0.09
C LEU A 167 2.48 3.61 0.20
N ASN A 168 3.79 3.74 -0.08
CA ASN A 168 4.44 5.03 -0.33
C ASN A 168 4.57 5.25 -1.84
N TYR A 169 3.90 6.27 -2.39
CA TYR A 169 3.93 6.52 -3.83
C TYR A 169 5.33 6.94 -4.32
N LYS A 170 5.65 6.48 -5.53
CA LYS A 170 6.87 6.80 -6.28
C LYS A 170 6.51 7.41 -7.64
N PRO A 171 7.50 7.88 -8.40
CA PRO A 171 7.29 8.24 -9.80
C PRO A 171 6.57 7.16 -10.60
N SER A 172 5.79 7.61 -11.58
CA SER A 172 5.05 6.72 -12.46
C SER A 172 5.99 5.70 -13.11
N GLY A 173 5.58 4.43 -13.11
CA GLY A 173 6.41 3.32 -13.58
C GLY A 173 7.35 2.73 -12.53
N VAL A 174 7.33 3.24 -11.29
CA VAL A 174 8.13 2.70 -10.17
C VAL A 174 7.18 2.19 -9.08
N LEU A 175 7.43 0.97 -8.60
CA LEU A 175 6.68 0.39 -7.49
C LEU A 175 6.92 1.18 -6.19
N GLY A 176 5.83 1.41 -5.46
CA GLY A 176 5.90 2.05 -4.16
C GLY A 176 6.24 1.04 -3.06
N PRO A 177 7.20 1.34 -2.17
CA PRO A 177 7.52 0.43 -1.08
C PRO A 177 6.38 0.41 -0.06
N LEU A 178 6.25 -0.73 0.61
CA LEU A 178 5.44 -0.86 1.81
C LEU A 178 6.13 -0.11 2.95
N VAL A 179 5.36 0.68 3.68
CA VAL A 179 5.81 1.44 4.84
C VAL A 179 4.73 1.42 5.92
N LEU A 180 5.09 1.84 7.14
CA LEU A 180 4.09 2.21 8.14
C LEU A 180 3.71 3.69 8.00
N CYS A 181 2.41 4.00 8.01
CA CYS A 181 1.94 5.39 8.00
C CYS A 181 0.75 5.63 8.93
N PRO A 182 0.58 6.86 9.45
CA PRO A 182 -0.45 7.15 10.45
C PRO A 182 -1.85 7.44 9.89
N PHE A 183 -1.91 7.88 8.64
CA PHE A 183 -3.14 8.31 7.99
C PHE A 183 -2.93 8.40 6.48
N ASP A 184 -4.04 8.49 5.77
CA ASP A 184 -4.06 8.69 4.33
C ASP A 184 -3.66 10.12 3.93
N ASN A 185 -2.70 10.24 3.01
CA ASN A 185 -2.28 11.51 2.42
C ASN A 185 -1.76 11.30 0.99
N PHE A 186 -1.58 12.35 0.20
CA PHE A 186 -1.17 12.19 -1.20
C PHE A 186 0.16 11.44 -1.44
N ILE A 187 1.02 11.31 -0.42
CA ILE A 187 2.31 10.59 -0.49
C ILE A 187 2.17 9.12 -0.03
N ASN A 188 1.25 8.83 0.90
CA ASN A 188 1.08 7.52 1.52
C ASN A 188 -0.39 7.13 1.64
N ALA A 189 -0.72 5.93 1.18
CA ALA A 189 -2.07 5.38 1.28
C ALA A 189 -2.08 4.13 2.17
N PRO A 190 -2.80 4.13 3.32
CA PRO A 190 -3.10 2.91 4.04
C PRO A 190 -3.80 1.90 3.13
N LEU A 191 -3.35 0.65 3.17
CA LEU A 191 -3.97 -0.43 2.41
C LEU A 191 -5.33 -0.78 3.03
N LYS A 192 -6.30 -1.05 2.16
CA LYS A 192 -7.62 -1.56 2.51
C LYS A 192 -7.72 -3.02 2.13
N CYS A 193 -7.75 -3.88 3.13
CA CYS A 193 -7.65 -5.32 3.00
C CYS A 193 -8.92 -6.04 3.45
N THR A 194 -9.18 -7.16 2.80
CA THR A 194 -10.11 -8.18 3.24
C THR A 194 -9.34 -9.49 3.43
N ARG A 195 -9.80 -10.33 4.36
CA ARG A 195 -9.15 -11.60 4.68
C ARG A 195 -10.06 -12.76 4.30
N ALA A 196 -9.56 -13.65 3.46
CA ALA A 196 -10.22 -14.90 3.11
C ALA A 196 -10.14 -15.90 4.28
N ALA A 197 -10.95 -16.97 4.23
CA ALA A 197 -10.91 -18.04 5.23
C ALA A 197 -9.55 -18.77 5.30
N SER A 198 -8.77 -18.75 4.21
CA SER A 198 -7.38 -19.25 4.15
C SER A 198 -6.37 -18.35 4.86
N GLY A 199 -6.78 -17.17 5.33
CA GLY A 199 -5.90 -16.14 5.87
C GLY A 199 -5.27 -15.22 4.81
N THR A 200 -5.39 -15.56 3.52
CA THR A 200 -4.90 -14.73 2.40
C THR A 200 -5.58 -13.37 2.40
N LEU A 201 -4.78 -12.32 2.19
CA LEU A 201 -5.25 -10.93 2.14
C LEU A 201 -5.44 -10.46 0.71
N SER A 202 -6.60 -9.88 0.43
CA SER A 202 -6.84 -9.08 -0.78
C SER A 202 -6.88 -7.62 -0.38
N CYS A 203 -5.84 -6.87 -0.76
CA CYS A 203 -5.66 -5.48 -0.40
C CYS A 203 -5.81 -4.54 -1.60
N THR A 204 -6.20 -3.30 -1.34
CA THR A 204 -6.31 -2.25 -2.34
C THR A 204 -5.76 -0.93 -1.82
N ALA A 205 -5.26 -0.10 -2.73
CA ALA A 205 -4.90 1.30 -2.47
C ALA A 205 -5.33 2.17 -3.66
N PRO A 206 -5.67 3.45 -3.44
CA PRO A 206 -5.94 4.36 -4.54
C PRO A 206 -4.78 4.39 -5.54
N ASN A 207 -5.09 4.59 -6.82
CA ASN A 207 -4.06 4.87 -7.81
C ASN A 207 -3.39 6.21 -7.49
N GLY A 208 -2.08 6.29 -7.68
CA GLY A 208 -1.36 7.54 -7.54
C GLY A 208 0.10 7.42 -7.93
N SER A 209 0.75 8.57 -8.06
CA SER A 209 2.19 8.68 -8.29
C SER A 209 2.70 10.03 -7.82
N CYS A 210 4.01 10.13 -7.64
CA CYS A 210 4.69 11.38 -7.27
C CYS A 210 5.67 11.81 -8.36
N GLU A 211 5.68 13.08 -8.72
CA GLU A 211 6.73 13.64 -9.54
C GLU A 211 8.09 13.61 -8.82
N ALA A 212 9.18 13.71 -9.58
CA ALA A 212 10.52 13.89 -9.01
C ALA A 212 10.63 15.17 -8.16
N SER A 213 9.75 16.15 -8.39
CA SER A 213 9.61 17.37 -7.58
C SER A 213 9.05 17.12 -6.17
N GLY A 214 8.53 15.91 -5.90
CA GLY A 214 7.86 15.53 -4.66
C GLY A 214 6.35 15.78 -4.65
N THR A 215 5.79 16.35 -5.71
CA THR A 215 4.34 16.58 -5.84
C THR A 215 3.64 15.26 -6.17
N CYS A 216 2.67 14.84 -5.37
CA CYS A 216 1.94 13.60 -5.59
C CYS A 216 0.49 13.85 -6.02
N GLY A 217 0.02 13.04 -6.96
CA GLY A 217 -1.33 13.09 -7.50
C GLY A 217 -2.03 11.73 -7.42
N ARG A 218 -3.36 11.77 -7.22
CA ARG A 218 -4.24 10.59 -7.24
C ARG A 218 -5.40 10.83 -8.19
N PRO A 219 -5.44 10.16 -9.35
CA PRO A 219 -6.56 10.27 -10.26
C PRO A 219 -7.81 9.62 -9.66
N ASN A 220 -8.94 10.35 -9.66
CA ASN A 220 -10.19 9.89 -9.04
C ASN A 220 -10.84 8.67 -9.72
N ASN A 221 -10.55 8.44 -11.01
CA ASN A 221 -11.20 7.41 -11.83
C ASN A 221 -10.23 6.35 -12.37
N ALA A 222 -9.08 6.16 -11.71
CA ALA A 222 -8.13 5.13 -12.10
C ALA A 222 -8.32 3.85 -11.30
N ALA A 223 -7.97 2.71 -11.91
CA ALA A 223 -7.98 1.43 -11.23
C ALA A 223 -7.05 1.46 -10.01
N ALA A 224 -7.57 1.00 -8.87
CA ALA A 224 -6.83 0.85 -7.64
C ALA A 224 -5.65 -0.11 -7.82
N PHE A 225 -4.58 0.13 -7.08
CA PHE A 225 -3.50 -0.83 -6.93
C PHE A 225 -3.98 -1.97 -6.03
N SER A 226 -3.56 -3.20 -6.33
CA SER A 226 -4.11 -4.39 -5.70
C SER A 226 -3.11 -5.54 -5.53
N GLN A 227 -1.84 -5.34 -5.89
CA GLN A 227 -0.86 -6.41 -5.95
C GLN A 227 0.35 -6.12 -5.06
N PHE A 228 0.72 -7.12 -4.25
CA PHE A 228 1.97 -7.13 -3.51
C PHE A 228 3.10 -7.64 -4.39
N TYR A 229 4.28 -7.05 -4.20
CA TYR A 229 5.51 -7.41 -4.89
C TYR A 229 6.68 -7.49 -3.91
N VAL A 230 7.69 -8.26 -4.27
CA VAL A 230 9.00 -8.25 -3.64
C VAL A 230 10.11 -8.12 -4.67
N ASP A 231 11.20 -7.45 -4.29
CA ASP A 231 12.42 -7.43 -5.11
C ASP A 231 13.36 -8.60 -4.79
N GLY A 232 14.49 -8.69 -5.49
CA GLY A 232 15.54 -9.69 -5.21
C GLY A 232 16.19 -9.59 -3.81
N SER A 233 16.00 -8.47 -3.11
CA SER A 233 16.39 -8.27 -1.70
C SER A 233 15.24 -8.52 -0.72
N GLN A 234 14.09 -8.95 -1.22
CA GLN A 234 12.86 -9.25 -0.49
C GLN A 234 12.27 -8.01 0.21
N ASN A 235 12.55 -6.81 -0.29
CA ASN A 235 11.85 -5.60 0.14
C ASN A 235 10.40 -5.64 -0.34
N GLY A 236 9.47 -5.21 0.51
CA GLY A 236 8.04 -5.25 0.22
C GLY A 236 7.57 -4.04 -0.58
N TYR A 237 6.77 -4.27 -1.62
CA TYR A 237 6.19 -3.26 -2.47
C TYR A 237 4.71 -3.51 -2.72
N PHE A 238 4.00 -2.47 -3.17
CA PHE A 238 2.61 -2.56 -3.57
C PHE A 238 2.34 -1.71 -4.83
N GLY A 239 1.47 -2.19 -5.71
CA GLY A 239 1.28 -1.55 -7.00
C GLY A 239 0.14 -2.12 -7.83
N PRO A 240 0.04 -1.70 -9.11
CA PRO A 240 -0.94 -2.23 -10.04
C PRO A 240 -0.65 -3.70 -10.32
N SER A 241 -1.68 -4.47 -10.66
CA SER A 241 -1.61 -5.91 -10.91
C SER A 241 -1.21 -6.28 -12.34
N ASP A 242 -0.78 -5.31 -13.15
CA ASP A 242 -0.42 -5.52 -14.56
C ASP A 242 0.97 -6.13 -14.75
N GLY A 243 1.80 -6.17 -13.69
CA GLY A 243 3.08 -6.89 -13.67
C GLY A 243 4.21 -6.23 -14.47
N ASN A 244 4.05 -4.97 -14.90
CA ASN A 244 4.98 -4.30 -15.83
C ASN A 244 6.21 -3.65 -15.16
N PHE A 245 6.80 -4.28 -14.14
CA PHE A 245 7.89 -3.67 -13.34
C PHE A 245 9.27 -4.27 -13.58
N GLY A 246 9.42 -5.09 -14.62
CA GLY A 246 10.68 -5.76 -14.95
C GLY A 246 10.87 -7.07 -14.19
N THR A 247 12.00 -7.74 -14.42
CA THR A 247 12.31 -9.06 -13.84
C THR A 247 12.74 -9.01 -12.39
N ASP A 248 13.03 -7.81 -11.88
CA ASP A 248 13.57 -7.64 -10.52
C ASP A 248 12.48 -7.71 -9.46
N TYR A 249 11.21 -7.67 -9.86
CA TYR A 249 10.06 -7.77 -8.96
C TYR A 249 9.23 -9.01 -9.24
N THR A 250 8.86 -9.71 -8.17
CA THR A 250 7.97 -10.87 -8.22
C THR A 250 6.67 -10.55 -7.50
N ALA A 251 5.54 -10.77 -8.18
CA ALA A 251 4.23 -10.68 -7.56
C ALA A 251 4.05 -11.80 -6.53
N ILE A 252 3.48 -11.47 -5.39
CA ILE A 252 3.25 -12.40 -4.29
C ILE A 252 1.86 -12.22 -3.70
N ASP A 253 1.38 -13.25 -3.02
CA ASP A 253 0.27 -13.13 -2.09
C ASP A 253 0.81 -12.99 -0.67
N VAL A 254 -0.01 -12.43 0.20
CA VAL A 254 0.32 -12.27 1.62
C VAL A 254 -0.80 -12.84 2.46
N ILE A 255 -0.43 -13.55 3.52
CA ILE A 255 -1.33 -14.20 4.48
C ILE A 255 -1.17 -13.49 5.81
N LEU A 256 -2.28 -13.20 6.49
CA LEU A 256 -2.24 -12.83 7.90
C LEU A 256 -2.24 -14.10 8.75
N ALA A 257 -1.06 -14.49 9.22
CA ALA A 257 -0.81 -15.68 10.04
C ALA A 257 -0.90 -15.34 11.52
N GLU A 258 -1.81 -16.01 12.23
CA GLU A 258 -2.09 -15.83 13.67
C GLU A 258 -1.13 -16.63 14.56
#